data_AF-A0A969C9Z5-F1
#
_entry.id   AF-A0A969C9Z5-F1
#
_cell.length_a   1.000
_cell.length_b   1.000
_cell.length_c   1.000
_cell.angle_alpha   90.00
_cell.angle_beta   90.00
_cell.angle_gamma   90.00
#
_symmetry.space_group_name_H-M   'P 1'
#
loop_
_entity.id
_entity.type
_entity.pdbx_description
1 polymer ?
#
loop_
_entity_poly.entity_id
_entity_poly.type
_entity_poly.pdbx_seq_one_letter_code
_entity_poly.pdbx_strand_id
1 'polypeptide(L)' 'MKDFFVNVSRYPRYFITFLLGIFYSLYQWLRPMIKTRTTAIALGGVVVTGFLFITFTLRAMLGVAETGLTPPPVDMF' A
#
# COMPACT_ATOMS: atom_id res chain seq x y z
N MET A 1 -21.95 21.09 -16.60
CA MET A 1 -21.41 19.79 -16.14
C MET A 1 -20.39 19.16 -17.10
N LYS A 2 -20.51 19.31 -18.44
CA LYS A 2 -19.55 18.76 -19.41
C LYS A 2 -18.11 19.26 -19.19
N ASP A 3 -17.92 20.54 -18.90
CA ASP A 3 -16.59 21.13 -18.70
C ASP A 3 -15.85 20.59 -17.47
N PHE A 4 -16.58 20.19 -16.43
CA PHE A 4 -16.00 19.57 -15.23
C PHE A 4 -15.36 18.21 -15.56
N PHE A 5 -16.06 17.34 -16.27
CA PHE A 5 -15.52 16.03 -16.66
C PHE A 5 -14.35 16.14 -17.63
N VAL A 6 -14.36 17.13 -18.54
CA VAL A 6 -13.25 17.41 -19.47
C VAL A 6 -12.03 17.97 -18.74
N ASN A 7 -12.22 18.69 -17.63
CA ASN A 7 -11.11 19.13 -16.80
C ASN A 7 -10.58 17.99 -15.92
N VAL A 8 -11.48 17.19 -15.33
CA VAL A 8 -11.12 16.05 -14.48
C VAL A 8 -10.39 14.96 -15.27
N SER A 9 -10.81 14.68 -16.50
CA SER A 9 -10.19 13.64 -17.34
C SER A 9 -8.76 13.96 -17.79
N ARG A 10 -8.29 15.20 -17.62
CA ARG A 10 -6.89 15.58 -17.87
C ARG A 10 -5.94 15.14 -16.75
N TYR A 11 -6.39 15.08 -15.50
CA TYR A 11 -5.54 14.69 -14.37
C TYR A 11 -5.05 13.24 -14.46
N PRO A 12 -5.88 12.23 -14.83
CA PRO A 12 -5.40 10.88 -15.06
C PRO A 12 -4.23 10.79 -16.03
N ARG A 13 -4.23 11.61 -17.10
CA ARG A 13 -3.14 11.61 -18.08
C ARG A 13 -1.81 12.04 -17.45
N TYR A 14 -1.81 13.13 -16.68
CA TYR A 14 -0.60 13.57 -15.98
C TYR A 14 -0.18 12.58 -14.90
N PHE A 15 -1.16 11.98 -14.21
CA PHE A 15 -0.92 10.99 -13.18
C PHE A 15 -0.25 9.73 -13.74
N ILE A 16 -0.66 9.26 -14.92
CA ILE A 16 -0.02 8.12 -15.59
C ILE A 16 1.43 8.45 -15.92
N THR A 17 1.71 9.62 -16.49
CA THR A 17 3.10 10.03 -16.80
C THR A 17 3.95 10.14 -15.54
N PHE A 18 3.40 10.70 -14.46
CA PHE A 18 4.06 10.80 -13.16
C PHE A 18 4.37 9.42 -12.57
N LEU A 19 3.38 8.52 -12.53
CA LEU A 19 3.57 7.15 -12.09
C LEU A 19 4.64 6.44 -12.92
N LEU A 20 4.56 6.51 -14.25
CA LEU A 20 5.54 5.91 -15.14
C LEU A 20 6.96 6.45 -14.89
N GLY A 21 7.09 7.76 -14.68
CA GLY A 21 8.38 8.38 -14.33
C GLY A 21 8.94 7.85 -13.00
N ILE A 22 8.09 7.73 -11.97
CA ILE A 22 8.47 7.16 -10.68
C ILE A 22 8.90 5.70 -10.83
N PHE A 23 8.07 4.87 -11.47
CA PHE A 23 8.38 3.45 -11.69
C PHE A 23 9.67 3.28 -12.50
N TYR A 24 9.90 4.12 -13.51
CA TYR A 24 11.11 4.10 -14.30
C TYR A 24 12.35 4.48 -13.49
N SER A 25 12.26 5.54 -12.66
CA SER A 25 13.34 5.98 -11.77
C SER A 25 13.67 4.92 -10.71
N LEU A 26 12.63 4.37 -10.06
CA LEU A 26 12.76 3.25 -9.12
C LEU A 26 13.41 2.04 -9.80
N TYR A 27 12.94 1.66 -10.98
CA TYR A 27 13.48 0.53 -11.72
C TYR A 27 14.97 0.70 -12.04
N GLN A 28 15.40 1.89 -12.46
CA GLN A 28 16.83 2.16 -12.70
C GLN A 28 17.67 1.99 -11.44
N TRP A 29 17.19 2.49 -10.29
CA TRP A 29 17.88 2.33 -9.00
C TRP A 29 17.87 0.87 -8.51
N LEU A 30 16.80 0.14 -8.80
CA LEU A 30 16.62 -1.24 -8.39
C LEU A 30 17.38 -2.25 -9.25
N ARG A 31 17.60 -1.92 -10.52
CA ARG A 31 18.30 -2.76 -11.50
C ARG A 31 19.67 -3.29 -11.02
N PRO A 32 20.58 -2.46 -10.47
CA PRO A 32 21.85 -2.96 -9.93
C PRO A 32 21.67 -3.83 -8.67
N MET A 33 20.65 -3.55 -7.85
CA MET A 33 20.35 -4.31 -6.65
C MET A 33 19.88 -5.74 -7.00
N ILE A 34 19.02 -5.90 -8.00
CA ILE A 34 18.49 -7.22 -8.40
C ILE A 34 19.56 -8.14 -9.03
N LYS A 35 20.74 -7.60 -9.42
CA LYS A 35 21.84 -8.38 -10.01
C LYS A 35 22.39 -9.44 -9.06
N THR A 36 22.25 -9.26 -7.75
CA THR A 36 22.64 -10.25 -6.73
C THR A 36 21.42 -10.98 -6.19
N ARG A 37 21.46 -12.31 -6.23
CA ARG A 37 20.36 -13.21 -5.82
C ARG A 37 19.85 -12.92 -4.40
N THR A 38 20.76 -12.52 -3.52
CA THR A 38 20.49 -12.15 -2.12
C THR A 38 19.69 -10.87 -2.00
N THR A 39 20.08 -9.82 -2.71
CA THR A 39 19.42 -8.51 -2.66
C THR A 39 18.02 -8.55 -3.28
N ALA A 40 17.82 -9.36 -4.32
CA ALA A 40 16.50 -9.60 -4.90
C ALA A 40 15.53 -10.24 -3.88
N ILE A 41 15.98 -11.24 -3.13
CA ILE A 41 15.19 -11.88 -2.07
C ILE A 41 14.94 -10.90 -0.91
N ALA A 42 15.94 -10.11 -0.52
CA ALA A 42 15.79 -9.10 0.53
C ALA A 42 14.72 -8.05 0.15
N LEU A 43 14.72 -7.58 -1.11
CA LEU A 43 13.70 -6.67 -1.62
C LEU A 43 12.30 -7.28 -1.59
N GLY A 44 12.16 -8.53 -2.03
CA GLY A 44 10.88 -9.26 -1.92
C GLY A 44 10.42 -9.37 -0.46
N GLY A 45 11.33 -9.71 0.45
CA GLY A 45 11.05 -9.81 1.89
C GLY A 45 10.58 -8.48 2.49
N VAL A 46 11.20 -7.35 2.12
CA VAL A 46 10.79 -6.01 2.58
C VAL A 46 9.38 -5.68 2.11
N VAL A 47 9.05 -5.97 0.85
CA VAL A 47 7.71 -5.71 0.31
C VAL A 47 6.66 -6.54 1.03
N VAL A 48 6.89 -7.85 1.19
CA VAL A 48 5.95 -8.76 1.87
C VAL A 48 5.79 -8.37 3.34
N THR A 49 6.88 -8.11 4.04
CA THR A 49 6.85 -7.74 5.46
C THR A 49 6.17 -6.39 5.67
N GLY A 50 6.46 -5.39 4.84
CA GLY A 50 5.78 -4.09 4.89
C GLY A 50 4.28 -4.21 4.65
N PHE A 51 3.87 -5.02 3.67
CA PHE A 51 2.46 -5.27 3.41
C PHE A 51 1.75 -5.97 4.57
N LEU A 52 2.38 -6.99 5.14
CA LEU A 52 1.86 -7.67 6.34
C LEU A 52 1.79 -6.72 7.53
N PHE A 53 2.82 -5.91 7.76
CA PHE A 53 2.85 -4.91 8.84
C PHE A 53 1.70 -3.92 8.75
N ILE A 54 1.45 -3.36 7.56
CA ILE A 54 0.31 -2.45 7.33
C ILE A 54 -1.01 -3.19 7.59
N THR A 55 -1.16 -4.39 7.04
CA THR A 55 -2.39 -5.19 7.20
C THR A 55 -2.68 -5.51 8.66
N PHE A 56 -1.67 -5.93 9.42
CA PHE A 56 -1.81 -6.21 10.85
C PHE A 56 -2.12 -4.95 11.66
N THR A 57 -1.45 -3.84 11.37
CA THR A 57 -1.70 -2.55 12.02
C THR A 57 -3.14 -2.11 11.78
N LEU A 58 -3.61 -2.16 10.54
CA LEU A 58 -4.99 -1.81 10.20
C LEU A 58 -5.99 -2.76 10.85
N ARG A 59 -5.73 -4.07 10.86
CA ARG A 59 -6.60 -5.05 11.54
C ARG A 59 -6.68 -4.82 13.04
N ALA A 60 -5.57 -4.43 13.67
CA ALA A 60 -5.54 -4.08 15.08
C ALA A 60 -6.32 -2.78 15.34
N MET A 61 -6.11 -1.73 14.54
CA MET A 61 -6.85 -0.48 14.67
C MET A 61 -8.36 -0.63 14.43
N LEU A 62 -8.75 -1.54 13.55
CA LEU A 62 -10.15 -1.82 13.24
C LEU A 62 -10.80 -2.79 14.24
N GLY A 63 -10.08 -3.27 15.26
CA GLY A 63 -10.61 -4.21 16.26
C GLY A 63 -11.07 -5.56 15.68
N VAL A 64 -10.71 -5.86 14.43
CA VAL A 64 -11.14 -7.10 13.73
C VAL A 64 -10.50 -8.34 14.38
N ALA A 65 -9.41 -8.14 15.12
CA ALA A 65 -8.77 -9.18 15.92
C ALA A 65 -9.54 -9.52 17.22
N GLU A 66 -10.53 -8.71 17.61
CA GLU A 66 -11.16 -8.74 18.94
C GLU A 66 -12.56 -9.40 18.96
N THR A 67 -13.08 -9.80 17.79
CA THR A 67 -14.44 -10.32 17.61
C THR A 67 -14.72 -11.68 18.26
N GLY A 68 -13.84 -12.18 19.13
CA GLY A 68 -13.99 -13.41 19.90
C GLY A 68 -14.15 -13.23 21.41
N LEU A 69 -14.07 -12.02 21.95
CA LEU A 69 -14.31 -11.74 23.37
C LEU A 69 -15.38 -10.67 23.47
N THR A 70 -16.65 -11.10 23.43
CA THR A 70 -17.77 -10.27 23.88
C THR A 70 -17.42 -9.71 25.26
N PRO A 71 -17.25 -8.39 25.44
CA PRO A 71 -17.17 -7.84 26.78
C PRO A 71 -18.46 -8.20 27.53
N PRO A 72 -18.40 -8.52 28.83
CA PRO A 72 -19.61 -8.77 29.60
C PRO A 72 -20.55 -7.56 29.48
N PRO A 73 -21.88 -7.80 29.48
CA PRO A 73 -22.87 -6.74 29.36
C PRO A 73 -22.59 -5.61 30.37
N VAL A 74 -22.50 -4.37 29.89
CA VAL A 74 -22.16 -3.17 30.68
C VAL A 74 -23.32 -2.72 31.59
N ASP A 75 -24.44 -3.44 31.54
CA ASP A 75 -25.67 -3.25 32.31
C ASP A 75 -25.65 -3.88 33.71
N MET A 76 -24.48 -4.27 34.23
CA MET A 76 -24.35 -4.82 35.60
C MET A 76 -23.78 -3.84 36.65
N PHE A 77 -23.83 -2.52 36.40
CA PHE A 77 -23.64 -1.48 37.42
C PHE A 77 -24.64 -0.34 37.26
#